data_AF-A0A914GCD5-F1
#
_entry.id   AF-A0A914GCD5-F1
#
_cell.length_a   1.000
_cell.length_b   1.000
_cell.length_c   1.000
_cell.angle_alpha   90.00
_cell.angle_beta   90.00
_cell.angle_gamma   90.00
#
_symmetry.space_group_name_H-M   'P 1'
#
loop_
_entity.id
_entity.type
_entity.pdbx_description
1 polymer ?
#
loop_
_entity_poly.entity_id
_entity_poly.type
_entity_poly.pdbx_seq_one_letter_code
_entity_poly.pdbx_strand_id
1 'polypeptide(L)'
;KKVLFKRLIRSTKFEEFLAKKWPSEKRFGLEGCEVLIPAIKQVIDRSSTLGVDSVVIGMPHRGRLNVLANVCRQPLETILSQFSTLEAADEGSGDVKYHLGVCIERFNRQSQRNIKIAVVANPSHLEAVDPVVQGKVRAEAFYGGDTKCDRNLAVMLHGDAAFSGQGV
;
A
#
# COMPACT_ATOMS: atom_id res chain seq x y z
N LYS A 1 21.05 -7.30 -6.17
CA LYS A 1 21.44 -7.49 -4.75
C LYS A 1 21.43 -6.18 -3.93
N LYS A 2 22.23 -5.15 -4.26
CA LYS A 2 22.28 -3.88 -3.47
C LYS A 2 20.93 -3.16 -3.32
N VAL A 3 20.09 -3.12 -4.37
CA VAL A 3 18.76 -2.47 -4.33
C VAL A 3 17.81 -3.20 -3.38
N LEU A 4 17.78 -4.53 -3.44
CA LEU A 4 16.97 -5.38 -2.57
C LEU A 4 17.33 -5.14 -1.09
N PHE A 5 18.63 -5.16 -0.79
CA PHE A 5 19.12 -4.91 0.57
C PHE A 5 18.75 -3.52 1.09
N LYS A 6 18.86 -2.47 0.25
CA LYS A 6 18.40 -1.11 0.62
C LYS A 6 16.90 -1.05 0.90
N ARG A 7 16.07 -1.82 0.19
CA ARG A 7 14.61 -1.90 0.43
C ARG A 7 14.31 -2.58 1.75
N LEU A 8 15.01 -3.68 2.06
CA LEU A 8 14.92 -4.37 3.35
C LEU A 8 15.31 -3.45 4.51
N ILE A 9 16.48 -2.80 4.43
CA ILE A 9 16.96 -1.88 5.48
C ILE A 9 15.91 -0.79 5.76
N ARG A 10 15.32 -0.20 4.71
CA ARG A 10 14.28 0.81 4.88
C ARG A 10 13.03 0.27 5.56
N SER A 11 12.60 -0.94 5.20
CA SER A 11 11.46 -1.60 5.84
C SER A 11 11.71 -1.83 7.33
N THR A 12 12.85 -2.43 7.67
CA THR A 12 13.23 -2.72 9.06
C THR A 12 13.41 -1.44 9.89
N LYS A 13 14.16 -0.47 9.38
CA LYS A 13 14.45 0.78 10.10
C LYS A 13 13.21 1.63 10.32
N PHE A 14 12.24 1.56 9.41
CA PHE A 14 10.95 2.24 9.60
C PHE A 14 10.20 1.65 10.81
N GLU A 15 10.10 0.32 10.92
CA GLU A 15 9.45 -0.32 12.08
C GLU A 15 10.20 -0.05 13.39
N GLU A 16 11.53 -0.18 13.39
CA GLU A 16 12.36 0.13 14.56
C GLU A 16 12.16 1.57 15.04
N PHE A 17 12.07 2.52 14.10
CA PHE A 17 11.83 3.93 14.41
C PHE A 17 10.46 4.14 15.05
N LEU A 18 9.40 3.59 14.45
CA LEU A 18 8.04 3.70 15.00
C LEU A 18 7.95 3.06 16.39
N ALA A 19 8.52 1.87 16.57
CA ALA A 19 8.54 1.17 17.85
C ALA A 19 9.28 1.96 18.94
N LYS A 20 10.37 2.66 18.59
CA LYS A 20 11.11 3.50 19.53
C LYS A 20 10.38 4.79 19.89
N LYS A 21 9.75 5.44 18.89
CA LYS A 21 9.14 6.76 19.07
C LYS A 21 7.74 6.69 19.70
N TRP A 22 6.97 5.65 19.37
CA TRP A 22 5.62 5.41 19.89
C TRP A 22 5.46 3.97 20.38
N PRO A 23 6.11 3.60 21.50
CA PRO A 23 6.11 2.21 22.00
C PRO A 23 4.71 1.70 22.40
N SER A 24 3.81 2.61 22.81
CA SER A 24 2.46 2.27 23.28
C SER A 24 1.40 2.29 22.17
N GLU A 25 1.75 2.76 20.96
CA GLU A 25 0.80 2.92 19.87
C GLU A 25 0.68 1.64 19.04
N LYS A 26 -0.56 1.23 18.75
CA LYS A 26 -0.81 0.13 17.81
C LYS A 26 -0.47 0.56 16.38
N ARG A 27 0.44 -0.17 15.75
CA ARG A 27 0.91 0.07 14.36
C ARG A 27 0.77 -1.11 13.42
N PHE A 28 0.48 -2.31 13.93
CA PHE A 28 0.40 -3.56 13.15
C PHE A 28 1.62 -3.78 12.24
N GLY A 29 2.82 -3.74 12.83
CA GLY A 29 4.07 -3.72 12.08
C GLY A 29 4.37 -4.94 11.22
N LEU A 30 5.38 -4.78 10.36
CA LEU A 30 5.83 -5.78 9.40
C LEU A 30 7.04 -6.59 9.88
N GLU A 31 7.41 -6.55 11.16
CA GLU A 31 8.57 -7.31 11.65
C GLU A 31 8.41 -8.81 11.42
N GLY A 32 9.49 -9.43 10.96
CA GLY A 32 9.52 -10.83 10.50
C GLY A 32 8.98 -11.06 9.09
N CYS A 33 8.38 -10.03 8.46
CA CYS A 33 7.81 -10.08 7.11
C CYS A 33 8.34 -8.94 6.21
N GLU A 34 9.51 -8.38 6.53
CA GLU A 34 10.08 -7.19 5.87
C GLU A 34 10.35 -7.42 4.38
N VAL A 35 10.47 -8.68 3.96
CA VAL A 35 10.61 -9.09 2.55
C VAL A 35 9.41 -8.69 1.68
N LEU A 36 8.25 -8.42 2.28
CA LEU A 36 7.07 -7.94 1.57
C LEU A 36 7.35 -6.63 0.82
N ILE A 37 8.08 -5.69 1.41
CA ILE A 37 8.41 -4.40 0.78
C ILE A 37 9.21 -4.58 -0.50
N PRO A 38 10.38 -5.25 -0.52
CA PRO A 38 11.07 -5.49 -1.77
C PRO A 38 10.27 -6.33 -2.76
N ALA A 39 9.47 -7.29 -2.30
CA ALA A 39 8.64 -8.13 -3.17
C ALA A 39 7.60 -7.29 -3.94
N ILE A 40 6.79 -6.50 -3.25
CA ILE A 40 5.78 -5.63 -3.89
C ILE A 40 6.46 -4.64 -4.84
N LYS A 41 7.57 -4.02 -4.42
CA LYS A 41 8.30 -3.10 -5.30
C LYS A 41 8.84 -3.80 -6.54
N GLN A 42 9.25 -5.06 -6.44
CA GLN A 42 9.71 -5.84 -7.59
C GLN A 42 8.54 -6.17 -8.54
N VAL A 43 7.36 -6.50 -8.01
CA VAL A 43 6.13 -6.68 -8.79
C VAL A 43 5.81 -5.41 -9.57
N ILE A 44 5.81 -4.25 -8.90
CA ILE A 44 5.54 -2.95 -9.52
C ILE A 44 6.58 -2.59 -10.58
N ASP A 45 7.87 -2.81 -10.30
CA ASP A 45 8.93 -2.52 -11.26
C ASP A 45 8.79 -3.39 -12.51
N ARG A 46 8.54 -4.70 -12.33
CA ARG A 46 8.40 -5.63 -13.44
C ARG A 46 7.12 -5.39 -14.24
N SER A 47 5.99 -5.18 -13.58
CA SER A 47 4.72 -4.91 -14.25
C SER A 47 4.77 -3.63 -15.07
N SER A 48 5.43 -2.59 -14.55
CA SER A 48 5.63 -1.34 -15.29
C SER A 48 6.47 -1.52 -16.56
N THR A 49 7.51 -2.36 -16.51
CA THR A 49 8.26 -2.73 -17.73
C THR A 49 7.40 -3.49 -18.74
N LEU A 50 6.38 -4.23 -18.29
CA LEU A 50 5.52 -5.04 -19.14
C LEU A 50 4.34 -4.29 -19.76
N GLY A 51 4.08 -3.05 -19.37
CA GLY A 51 2.91 -2.32 -19.91
C GLY A 51 2.07 -1.61 -18.86
N VAL A 52 2.13 -2.02 -17.60
CA VAL A 52 1.21 -1.55 -16.55
C VAL A 52 1.45 -0.09 -16.18
N ASP A 53 0.39 0.69 -16.25
CA ASP A 53 0.36 2.13 -15.94
C ASP A 53 -0.24 2.41 -14.56
N SER A 54 -1.15 1.55 -14.07
CA SER A 54 -1.79 1.68 -12.76
C SER A 54 -1.69 0.41 -11.94
N VAL A 55 -1.34 0.55 -10.66
CA VAL A 55 -1.34 -0.52 -9.66
C VAL A 55 -2.25 -0.12 -8.52
N VAL A 56 -3.31 -0.90 -8.30
CA VAL A 56 -4.25 -0.72 -7.19
C VAL A 56 -4.03 -1.83 -6.17
N ILE A 57 -3.78 -1.46 -4.93
CA ILE A 57 -3.42 -2.36 -3.84
C ILE A 57 -4.59 -2.45 -2.85
N GLY A 58 -5.04 -3.67 -2.59
CA GLY A 58 -5.88 -4.02 -1.43
C GLY A 58 -5.00 -4.70 -0.37
N MET A 59 -5.07 -4.25 0.88
CA MET A 59 -4.30 -4.87 1.96
C MET A 59 -4.91 -4.68 3.35
N PRO A 60 -4.71 -5.63 4.28
CA PRO A 60 -5.10 -5.49 5.68
C PRO A 60 -4.12 -4.55 6.43
N HIS A 61 -4.24 -4.51 7.76
CA HIS A 61 -3.43 -3.65 8.62
C HIS A 61 -1.93 -4.04 8.69
N ARG A 62 -1.56 -5.31 8.44
CA ARG A 62 -0.19 -5.82 8.64
C ARG A 62 0.81 -5.12 7.70
N GLY A 63 1.69 -4.31 8.28
CA GLY A 63 2.70 -3.54 7.56
C GLY A 63 2.16 -2.41 6.69
N ARG A 64 0.91 -1.98 6.87
CA ARG A 64 0.29 -0.96 6.00
C ARG A 64 1.05 0.36 5.99
N LEU A 65 1.43 0.88 7.16
CA LEU A 65 2.24 2.10 7.26
C LEU A 65 3.58 1.96 6.54
N ASN A 66 4.16 0.76 6.58
CA ASN A 66 5.40 0.44 5.89
C ASN A 66 5.22 0.44 4.36
N VAL A 67 4.10 -0.12 3.87
CA VAL A 67 3.74 -0.07 2.43
C VAL A 67 3.50 1.38 1.98
N LEU A 68 2.74 2.17 2.74
CA LEU A 68 2.50 3.58 2.43
C LEU A 68 3.82 4.37 2.33
N ALA A 69 4.72 4.22 3.30
CA ALA A 69 6.02 4.89 3.33
C ALA A 69 6.98 4.40 2.24
N ASN A 70 7.17 3.08 2.12
CA ASN A 70 8.27 2.51 1.33
C ASN A 70 7.86 2.08 -0.09
N VAL A 71 6.59 1.75 -0.32
CA VAL A 71 6.06 1.36 -1.64
C VAL A 71 5.44 2.57 -2.35
N CYS A 72 4.45 3.20 -1.73
CA CYS A 72 3.75 4.36 -2.31
C CYS A 72 4.61 5.62 -2.28
N ARG A 73 5.52 5.72 -1.30
CA ARG A 73 6.30 6.95 -1.02
C ARG A 73 5.42 8.12 -0.60
N GLN A 74 4.39 7.83 0.18
CA GLN A 74 3.65 8.87 0.86
C GLN A 74 4.63 9.67 1.76
N PRO A 75 4.54 11.00 1.80
CA PRO A 75 5.41 11.82 2.63
C PRO A 75 5.38 11.35 4.08
N LEU A 76 6.57 11.23 4.69
CA LEU A 76 6.68 10.75 6.07
C LEU A 76 5.96 11.70 7.03
N GLU A 77 6.00 13.01 6.79
CA GLU A 77 5.25 13.99 7.59
C GLU A 77 3.76 13.66 7.67
N THR A 78 3.13 13.25 6.56
CA THR A 78 1.72 12.88 6.51
C THR A 78 1.44 11.59 7.30
N ILE A 79 2.37 10.64 7.31
CA ILE A 79 2.21 9.39 8.07
C ILE A 79 2.45 9.64 9.55
N LEU A 80 3.50 10.39 9.89
CA LEU A 80 3.92 10.63 11.26
C LEU A 80 2.97 11.58 12.01
N SER A 81 2.32 12.52 11.30
CA SER A 81 1.31 13.39 11.90
C SER A 81 0.10 12.60 12.43
N GLN A 82 -0.19 11.42 11.89
CA GLN A 82 -1.27 10.54 12.36
C GLN A 82 -0.97 9.86 13.71
N PHE A 83 0.25 10.01 14.23
CA PHE A 83 0.61 9.56 15.59
C PHE A 83 0.48 10.67 16.64
N SER A 84 0.23 11.90 16.23
CA SER A 84 -0.19 12.98 17.13
C SER A 84 -1.72 13.08 17.18
N THR A 85 -2.24 13.57 18.29
CA THR A 85 -3.61 14.10 18.37
C THR A 85 -3.68 15.34 17.49
N LEU A 86 -4.18 15.17 16.26
CA LEU A 86 -4.50 16.27 15.38
C LEU A 86 -5.96 16.66 15.60
N GLU A 87 -6.24 17.95 15.68
CA GLU A 87 -7.60 18.44 15.54
C GLU A 87 -8.04 18.23 14.08
N ALA A 88 -9.26 17.77 13.88
CA ALA A 88 -9.80 17.55 12.55
C ALA A 88 -9.90 18.89 11.82
N ALA A 89 -9.04 19.10 10.82
CA ALA A 89 -9.08 20.30 9.98
C ALA A 89 -10.12 20.20 8.86
N ASP A 90 -10.53 18.97 8.48
CA ASP A 90 -11.43 18.67 7.37
C ASP A 90 -12.78 18.12 7.84
N GLU A 91 -13.81 18.22 6.97
CA GLU A 91 -15.13 17.62 7.19
C GLU A 91 -15.06 16.07 7.14
N GLY A 92 -15.46 15.42 8.24
CA GLY A 92 -15.60 13.96 8.31
C GLY A 92 -15.30 13.41 9.70
N SER A 93 -15.78 12.20 10.00
CA SER A 93 -15.46 11.51 11.28
C SER A 93 -14.04 10.95 11.33
N GLY A 94 -13.34 10.92 10.19
CA GLY A 94 -12.02 10.29 10.05
C GLY A 94 -12.04 8.76 10.18
N ASP A 95 -10.85 8.17 10.16
CA ASP A 95 -10.61 6.75 10.44
C ASP A 95 -9.18 6.57 10.98
N VAL A 96 -8.85 5.38 11.48
CA VAL A 96 -7.53 5.06 12.01
C VAL A 96 -6.46 5.01 10.91
N LYS A 97 -5.22 5.37 11.27
CA LYS A 97 -4.04 5.46 10.38
C LYS A 97 -3.81 4.26 9.46
N TYR A 98 -4.18 3.06 9.89
CA TYR A 98 -4.02 1.83 9.12
C TYR A 98 -5.27 1.42 8.31
N HIS A 99 -6.26 2.31 8.13
CA HIS A 99 -7.36 2.19 7.17
C HIS A 99 -7.25 3.16 6.00
N LEU A 100 -6.49 4.24 6.16
CA LEU A 100 -6.40 5.31 5.17
C LEU A 100 -5.78 4.81 3.86
N GLY A 101 -6.36 5.27 2.75
CA GLY A 101 -5.87 5.01 1.40
C GLY A 101 -4.93 6.11 0.91
N VAL A 102 -4.30 5.87 -0.23
CA VAL A 102 -3.45 6.86 -0.91
C VAL A 102 -3.52 6.65 -2.41
N CYS A 103 -3.37 7.70 -3.20
CA CYS A 103 -3.20 7.61 -4.65
C CYS A 103 -2.07 8.56 -5.06
N ILE A 104 -0.98 8.02 -5.60
CA ILE A 104 0.20 8.78 -5.97
C ILE A 104 0.64 8.33 -7.37
N GLU A 105 0.91 9.29 -8.24
CA GLU A 105 1.63 9.04 -9.48
C GLU A 105 3.10 9.40 -9.29
N ARG A 106 4.00 8.52 -9.74
CA ARG A 106 5.44 8.79 -9.68
C ARG A 106 6.21 8.15 -10.82
N PHE A 107 7.32 8.79 -11.18
CA PHE A 107 8.27 8.23 -12.14
C PHE A 107 8.96 6.99 -11.57
N ASN A 108 8.82 5.85 -12.26
CA ASN A 108 9.55 4.63 -11.95
C ASN A 108 10.87 4.59 -12.72
N ARG A 109 11.98 4.74 -12.00
CA ARG A 109 13.33 4.71 -12.58
C ARG A 109 13.74 3.34 -13.15
N GLN A 110 13.07 2.24 -12.80
CA GLN A 110 13.38 0.93 -13.37
C GLN A 110 12.77 0.75 -14.76
N SER A 111 11.54 1.24 -14.97
CA SER A 111 10.84 1.16 -16.27
C SER A 111 10.95 2.43 -17.12
N GLN A 112 11.44 3.54 -16.55
CA GLN A 112 11.48 4.87 -17.17
C GLN A 112 10.08 5.38 -17.59
N ARG A 113 9.05 5.00 -16.82
CA ARG A 113 7.64 5.37 -17.05
C ARG A 113 7.03 5.95 -15.79
N ASN A 114 6.02 6.79 -15.94
CA ASN A 114 5.14 7.11 -14.82
C ASN A 114 4.29 5.90 -14.47
N ILE A 115 4.06 5.72 -13.17
CA ILE A 115 3.17 4.69 -12.66
C ILE A 115 2.29 5.29 -11.58
N LYS A 116 0.98 5.05 -11.71
CA LYS A 116 -0.01 5.34 -10.68
C LYS A 116 -0.02 4.19 -9.67
N ILE A 117 0.11 4.50 -8.40
CA ILE A 117 0.02 3.53 -7.31
C ILE A 117 -1.05 4.01 -6.35
N ALA A 118 -2.07 3.18 -6.14
CA ALA A 118 -3.14 3.45 -5.20
C ALA A 118 -3.21 2.34 -4.16
N VAL A 119 -3.42 2.70 -2.89
CA VAL A 119 -3.85 1.80 -1.83
C VAL A 119 -5.29 2.18 -1.48
N VAL A 120 -6.20 1.22 -1.58
CA VAL A 120 -7.62 1.47 -1.32
C VAL A 120 -7.86 1.59 0.19
N ALA A 121 -8.65 2.58 0.60
CA ALA A 121 -9.09 2.69 2.00
C ALA A 121 -10.02 1.52 2.34
N ASN A 122 -9.90 0.95 3.54
CA ASN A 122 -10.68 -0.21 3.94
C ASN A 122 -11.00 -0.22 5.42
N PRO A 123 -12.17 -0.76 5.81
CA PRO A 123 -12.53 -0.94 7.22
C PRO A 123 -11.73 -2.08 7.85
N SER A 124 -11.93 -2.28 9.16
CA SER A 124 -11.40 -3.43 9.92
C SER A 124 -11.96 -4.79 9.46
N HIS A 125 -13.06 -4.83 8.70
CA HIS A 125 -13.63 -6.06 8.16
C HIS A 125 -12.67 -6.62 7.11
N LEU A 126 -11.85 -7.59 7.52
CA LEU A 126 -10.80 -8.18 6.68
C LEU A 126 -11.43 -8.79 5.42
N GLU A 127 -10.68 -8.75 4.31
CA GLU A 127 -11.08 -9.19 2.96
C GLU A 127 -12.27 -8.44 2.32
N ALA A 128 -13.04 -7.62 3.07
CA ALA A 128 -14.18 -6.87 2.50
C ALA A 128 -13.79 -5.85 1.42
N VAL A 129 -12.52 -5.45 1.35
CA VAL A 129 -11.98 -4.54 0.32
C VAL A 129 -11.72 -5.24 -1.01
N ASP A 130 -11.71 -6.57 -1.04
CA ASP A 130 -11.29 -7.36 -2.19
C ASP A 130 -12.13 -7.10 -3.44
N PRO A 131 -13.47 -7.23 -3.40
CA PRO A 131 -14.31 -6.89 -4.55
C PRO A 131 -14.24 -5.39 -4.88
N VAL A 132 -13.98 -4.52 -3.89
CA VAL A 132 -13.86 -3.07 -4.11
C VAL A 132 -12.62 -2.75 -4.95
N VAL A 133 -11.49 -3.42 -4.69
CA VAL A 133 -10.26 -3.26 -5.48
C VAL A 133 -10.48 -3.76 -6.90
N GLN A 134 -11.11 -4.92 -7.08
CA GLN A 134 -11.42 -5.45 -8.42
C GLN A 134 -12.33 -4.49 -9.21
N GLY A 135 -13.38 -3.99 -8.57
CA GLY A 135 -14.28 -2.99 -9.16
C GLY A 135 -13.55 -1.70 -9.55
N LYS A 136 -12.65 -1.22 -8.69
CA LYS A 136 -11.83 -0.04 -8.98
C LYS A 136 -10.89 -0.26 -10.17
N VAL A 137 -10.18 -1.38 -10.22
CA VAL A 137 -9.30 -1.73 -11.34
C VAL A 137 -10.08 -1.84 -12.64
N ARG A 138 -11.26 -2.47 -12.59
CA ARG A 138 -12.16 -2.55 -13.75
C ARG A 138 -12.63 -1.18 -14.21
N ALA A 139 -12.98 -0.29 -13.30
CA ALA A 139 -13.36 1.08 -13.61
C ALA A 139 -12.20 1.86 -14.23
N GLU A 140 -10.98 1.78 -13.66
CA GLU A 140 -9.80 2.44 -14.22
C GLU A 140 -9.47 1.93 -15.63
N ALA A 141 -9.61 0.63 -15.88
CA ALA A 141 -9.45 0.06 -17.21
C ALA A 141 -10.52 0.58 -18.20
N PHE A 142 -11.79 0.60 -17.78
CA PHE A 142 -12.90 1.09 -18.61
C PHE A 142 -12.73 2.57 -18.99
N TYR A 143 -12.53 3.45 -17.99
CA TYR A 143 -12.37 4.89 -18.24
C TYR A 143 -11.04 5.21 -18.94
N GLY A 144 -10.01 4.38 -18.77
CA GLY A 144 -8.72 4.51 -19.46
C GLY A 144 -8.71 3.96 -20.90
N GLY A 145 -9.84 3.46 -21.41
CA GLY A 145 -9.91 2.84 -22.74
C GLY A 145 -9.07 1.56 -22.88
N ASP A 146 -8.74 0.91 -21.77
CA ASP A 146 -8.00 -0.35 -21.71
C ASP A 146 -8.95 -1.54 -21.90
N THR A 147 -9.33 -1.79 -23.16
CA THR A 147 -10.28 -2.86 -23.54
C THR A 147 -9.77 -4.26 -23.23
N LYS A 148 -8.44 -4.44 -23.15
CA LYS A 148 -7.79 -5.71 -22.81
C LYS A 148 -7.59 -5.90 -21.30
N CYS A 149 -7.76 -4.83 -20.51
CA CYS A 149 -7.50 -4.81 -19.07
C CYS A 149 -6.07 -5.26 -18.73
N ASP A 150 -5.08 -4.90 -19.55
CA ASP A 150 -3.68 -5.30 -19.38
C ASP A 150 -2.76 -4.17 -18.87
N ARG A 151 -3.27 -2.95 -18.73
CA ARG A 151 -2.53 -1.77 -18.20
C ARG A 151 -2.82 -1.46 -16.74
N ASN A 152 -3.79 -2.15 -16.13
CA ASN A 152 -4.23 -1.93 -14.75
C ASN A 152 -4.08 -3.21 -13.92
N LEU A 153 -3.29 -3.16 -12.86
CA LEU A 153 -2.95 -4.33 -12.04
C LEU A 153 -3.56 -4.21 -10.64
N ALA A 154 -4.34 -5.23 -10.24
CA ALA A 154 -4.71 -5.43 -8.85
C ALA A 154 -3.59 -6.18 -8.10
N VAL A 155 -3.20 -5.68 -6.93
CA VAL A 155 -2.31 -6.39 -5.99
C VAL A 155 -3.07 -6.57 -4.68
N MET A 156 -3.44 -7.81 -4.39
CA MET A 156 -4.18 -8.18 -3.19
C MET A 156 -3.24 -8.82 -2.17
N LEU A 157 -3.20 -8.26 -0.96
CA LEU A 157 -2.45 -8.79 0.16
C LEU A 157 -3.45 -9.27 1.22
N HIS A 158 -3.18 -10.41 1.84
CA HIS A 158 -4.09 -11.03 2.79
C HIS A 158 -3.35 -11.49 4.04
N GLY A 159 -4.10 -11.67 5.13
CA GLY A 159 -3.66 -12.47 6.28
C GLY A 159 -4.03 -13.93 6.07
N ASP A 160 -3.19 -14.86 6.50
CA ASP A 160 -3.40 -16.30 6.36
C ASP A 160 -4.74 -16.78 6.95
N ALA A 161 -5.08 -16.32 8.16
CA ALA A 161 -6.33 -16.68 8.81
C ALA A 161 -7.56 -16.04 8.14
N ALA A 162 -7.46 -14.79 7.71
CA ALA A 162 -8.57 -14.06 7.09
C ALA A 162 -8.87 -14.61 5.69
N PHE A 163 -7.82 -14.87 4.90
CA PHE A 163 -7.92 -15.47 3.57
C PHE A 163 -8.61 -16.84 3.57
N SER A 164 -8.40 -17.63 4.62
CA SER A 164 -9.03 -18.96 4.75
C SER A 164 -10.41 -18.93 5.40
N GLY A 165 -10.75 -17.86 6.12
CA GLY A 165 -11.95 -17.78 6.94
C GLY A 165 -13.06 -16.85 6.43
N GLN A 166 -12.75 -15.92 5.53
CA GLN A 166 -13.73 -15.00 4.95
C GLN A 166 -14.23 -15.53 3.59
N GLY A 167 -15.55 -15.63 3.43
CA GLY A 167 -16.17 -16.17 2.21
C GLY A 167 -16.61 -15.13 1.19
N VAL A 168 -16.08 -13.90 1.30
CA VAL A 168 -16.40 -12.75 0.42
C VAL A 168 -15.85 -12.93 -1.00
#